data_AF-I0R206-F1
#
_entry.id   AF-I0R206-F1
#
_cell.length_a   1.000
_cell.length_b   1.000
_cell.length_c   1.000
_cell.angle_alpha   90.00
_cell.angle_beta   90.00
_cell.angle_gamma   90.00
#
_symmetry.space_group_name_H-M   'P 1'
#
loop_
_entity.id
_entity.type
_entity.pdbx_description
1 polymer ?
#
loop_
_entity_poly.entity_id
_entity_poly.type
_entity_poly.pdbx_seq_one_letter_code
_entity_poly.pdbx_strand_id
1 'polypeptide(L)'
;MPMQKLIVAVALLGLVFLGLSPAQADAKYVPTQKTLTDAVGRAILLSGIQKAEIEAVVKDNPNAEKFICTGIRLVGTSDRMNLVVRKRAKEACDYAKELNPKLSTWYQSKTTKARSYNGRVLLVLKTPAN
;
A
#
# COMPACT_ATOMS: atom_id res chain seq x y z
N MET A 1 -31.55 22.16 62.22
CA MET A 1 -31.00 23.13 61.26
C MET A 1 -29.52 22.82 61.06
N PRO A 2 -28.95 22.71 59.86
CA PRO A 2 -29.51 22.55 58.51
C PRO A 2 -29.24 21.12 57.95
N MET A 3 -30.21 20.44 57.31
CA MET A 3 -30.62 20.57 55.90
C MET A 3 -29.62 19.92 54.91
N GLN A 4 -30.03 18.79 54.30
CA GLN A 4 -30.54 18.70 52.91
C GLN A 4 -29.36 18.36 51.96
N LYS A 5 -29.42 17.38 51.06
CA LYS A 5 -30.50 17.14 50.10
C LYS A 5 -30.52 15.67 49.66
N LEU A 6 -31.72 15.09 49.60
CA LEU A 6 -32.05 14.00 48.69
C LEU A 6 -31.69 14.43 47.26
N ILE A 7 -31.10 13.53 46.47
CA ILE A 7 -31.45 13.43 45.06
C ILE A 7 -31.69 11.95 44.73
N VAL A 8 -32.96 11.70 44.40
CA VAL A 8 -33.53 10.46 43.90
C VAL A 8 -33.11 10.26 42.43
N ALA A 9 -32.94 8.99 42.08
CA ALA A 9 -32.69 8.45 40.74
C ALA A 9 -33.60 9.03 39.65
N VAL A 10 -33.08 9.20 38.43
CA VAL A 10 -33.79 8.83 37.18
C VAL A 10 -32.74 8.50 36.10
N ALA A 11 -32.90 7.34 35.50
CA ALA A 11 -32.15 6.85 34.35
C ALA A 11 -32.34 7.76 33.12
N LEU A 12 -31.26 7.99 32.39
CA LEU A 12 -31.34 8.25 30.95
C LEU A 12 -30.21 7.46 30.27
N LEU A 13 -30.58 6.22 29.92
CA LEU A 13 -30.02 5.49 28.81
C LEU A 13 -29.98 6.44 27.59
N GLY A 14 -28.77 6.76 27.17
CA GLY A 14 -28.50 7.50 25.94
C GLY A 14 -27.11 7.13 25.46
N LEU A 15 -26.86 5.83 25.26
CA LEU A 15 -25.74 5.37 24.45
C LEU A 15 -25.99 5.87 23.03
N VAL A 16 -25.54 7.10 22.76
CA VAL A 16 -25.34 7.58 21.41
C VAL A 16 -24.16 6.79 20.86
N PHE A 17 -24.42 5.57 20.38
CA PHE A 17 -23.61 4.98 19.34
C PHE A 17 -23.80 5.87 18.11
N LEU A 18 -23.03 6.96 18.03
CA LEU A 18 -22.67 7.50 16.75
C LEU A 18 -21.98 6.35 16.04
N GLY A 19 -22.73 5.64 15.20
CA GLY A 19 -22.17 4.78 14.20
C GLY A 19 -21.26 5.64 13.33
N LEU A 20 -19.99 5.77 13.73
CA LEU A 20 -18.91 5.87 12.78
C LEU A 20 -18.89 4.53 12.06
N SER A 21 -19.87 4.36 11.15
CA SER A 21 -19.66 3.50 10.01
C SER A 21 -18.33 3.97 9.43
N PRO A 22 -17.28 3.13 9.36
CA PRO A 22 -16.14 3.51 8.54
C PRO A 22 -16.75 3.87 7.21
N ALA A 23 -16.49 5.08 6.72
CA ALA A 23 -16.91 5.47 5.39
C ALA A 23 -16.38 4.38 4.47
N GLN A 24 -17.23 3.43 4.11
CA GLN A 24 -17.00 2.51 3.02
C GLN A 24 -17.17 3.41 1.81
N ALA A 25 -16.11 4.18 1.54
CA ALA A 25 -15.92 4.79 0.26
C ALA A 25 -16.09 3.63 -0.71
N ASP A 26 -17.17 3.69 -1.47
CA ASP A 26 -17.51 2.74 -2.51
C ASP A 26 -16.24 2.52 -3.31
N ALA A 27 -15.57 1.39 -3.06
CA ALA A 27 -14.18 1.25 -3.42
C ALA A 27 -14.19 0.94 -4.91
N LYS A 28 -14.19 2.00 -5.73
CA LYS A 28 -14.12 1.96 -7.21
C LYS A 28 -13.09 0.95 -7.72
N TYR A 29 -12.10 0.60 -6.90
CA TYR A 29 -11.10 -0.40 -7.20
C TYR A 29 -10.94 -1.43 -6.09
N VAL A 30 -10.76 -2.69 -6.49
CA VAL A 30 -10.23 -3.79 -5.67
C VAL A 30 -8.70 -3.82 -5.80
N PRO A 31 -7.95 -3.69 -4.68
CA PRO A 31 -6.49 -3.69 -4.73
C PRO A 31 -5.89 -5.10 -4.64
N THR A 32 -5.00 -5.45 -5.56
CA THR A 32 -4.12 -6.64 -5.48
C THR A 32 -2.71 -6.21 -5.09
N GLN A 33 -2.06 -6.91 -4.16
CA GLN A 33 -0.72 -6.55 -3.68
C GLN A 33 0.26 -7.72 -3.79
N LYS A 34 1.50 -7.43 -4.21
CA LYS A 34 2.63 -8.37 -4.14
C LYS A 34 3.90 -7.62 -3.80
N THR A 35 4.69 -8.16 -2.87
CA THR A 35 6.05 -7.66 -2.64
C THR A 35 7.03 -8.52 -3.41
N LEU A 36 7.82 -7.91 -4.29
CA LEU A 36 8.83 -8.60 -5.07
C LEU A 36 9.91 -9.22 -4.18
N THR A 37 10.54 -10.28 -4.65
CA THR A 37 11.70 -10.89 -4.03
C THR A 37 12.82 -9.87 -3.80
N ASP A 38 13.68 -10.14 -2.82
CA ASP A 38 14.78 -9.26 -2.43
C ASP A 38 15.70 -8.93 -3.61
N ALA A 39 16.14 -7.66 -3.65
CA ALA A 39 17.16 -7.22 -4.57
C ALA A 39 18.54 -7.40 -3.95
N VAL A 40 19.53 -7.81 -4.75
CA VAL A 40 20.90 -7.99 -4.28
C VAL A 40 21.54 -6.63 -3.98
N GLY A 41 21.89 -6.39 -2.72
CA GLY A 41 22.59 -5.18 -2.28
C GLY A 41 21.93 -3.88 -2.75
N ARG A 42 22.63 -3.11 -3.59
CA ARG A 42 22.17 -1.84 -4.19
C ARG A 42 21.80 -1.94 -5.68
N ALA A 43 21.66 -3.15 -6.23
CA ALA A 43 21.28 -3.36 -7.63
C ALA A 43 19.95 -2.66 -7.96
N ILE A 44 19.90 -1.83 -9.01
CA ILE A 44 18.67 -1.13 -9.41
C ILE A 44 17.85 -1.98 -10.39
N LEU A 45 18.54 -2.70 -11.27
CA LEU A 45 17.94 -3.53 -12.29
C LEU A 45 17.19 -4.72 -11.67
N LEU A 46 16.07 -5.08 -12.31
CA LEU A 46 15.29 -6.25 -11.95
C LEU A 46 16.07 -7.53 -12.24
N SER A 47 16.10 -8.45 -11.29
CA SER A 47 16.56 -9.82 -11.56
C SER A 47 15.56 -10.57 -12.43
N GLY A 48 15.98 -11.69 -13.03
CA GLY A 48 15.06 -12.56 -13.78
C GLY A 48 13.87 -13.04 -12.96
N ILE A 49 14.09 -13.33 -11.67
CA ILE A 49 13.02 -13.71 -10.72
C ILE A 49 12.02 -12.57 -10.55
N GLN A 50 12.50 -11.34 -10.34
CA GLN A 50 11.63 -10.17 -10.17
C GLN A 50 10.83 -9.86 -11.43
N LYS A 51 11.42 -10.02 -12.62
CA LYS A 51 10.71 -9.88 -13.90
C LYS A 51 9.58 -10.91 -14.03
N ALA A 52 9.87 -12.18 -13.78
CA ALA A 52 8.86 -13.25 -13.81
C ALA A 52 7.73 -13.01 -12.79
N GLU A 53 8.05 -12.49 -11.60
CA GLU A 53 7.04 -12.11 -10.61
C GLU A 53 6.13 -10.96 -11.09
N ILE A 54 6.69 -9.96 -11.78
CA ILE A 54 5.91 -8.86 -12.37
C ILE A 54 5.03 -9.38 -13.51
N GLU A 55 5.58 -10.23 -14.39
CA GLU A 55 4.85 -10.85 -15.50
C GLU A 55 3.64 -11.63 -15.02
N ALA A 56 3.82 -12.48 -14.00
CA ALA A 56 2.72 -13.24 -13.40
C ALA A 56 1.62 -12.30 -12.88
N VAL A 57 2.00 -11.27 -12.12
CA VAL A 57 1.02 -10.33 -11.55
C VAL A 57 0.26 -9.55 -12.62
N VAL A 58 0.94 -9.08 -13.67
CA VAL A 58 0.28 -8.38 -14.79
C VAL A 58 -0.65 -9.32 -15.54
N LYS A 59 -0.23 -10.57 -15.79
CA LYS A 59 -1.04 -11.58 -16.47
C LYS A 59 -2.28 -11.97 -15.68
N ASP A 60 -2.16 -12.14 -14.36
CA ASP A 60 -3.25 -12.58 -13.49
C ASP A 60 -4.28 -11.46 -13.23
N ASN A 61 -3.98 -10.21 -13.61
CA ASN A 61 -4.85 -9.05 -13.42
C ASN A 61 -5.08 -8.29 -14.73
N PRO A 62 -5.71 -8.92 -15.76
CA PRO A 62 -5.85 -8.32 -17.09
C PRO A 62 -6.68 -7.04 -17.13
N ASN A 63 -7.58 -6.86 -16.15
CA ASN A 63 -8.47 -5.71 -16.03
C ASN A 63 -7.92 -4.61 -15.10
N ALA A 64 -6.68 -4.74 -14.62
CA ALA A 64 -6.07 -3.71 -13.81
C ALA A 64 -5.92 -2.41 -14.64
N GLU A 65 -6.31 -1.28 -14.06
CA GLU A 65 -6.12 0.03 -14.69
C GLU A 65 -4.88 0.74 -14.16
N LYS A 66 -4.54 0.52 -12.89
CA LYS A 66 -3.44 1.21 -12.22
C LYS A 66 -2.46 0.22 -11.64
N PHE A 67 -1.18 0.52 -11.77
CA PHE A 67 -0.08 -0.30 -11.30
C PHE A 67 0.93 0.59 -10.56
N ILE A 68 0.98 0.44 -9.24
CA ILE A 68 1.78 1.30 -8.36
C ILE A 68 2.97 0.51 -7.83
N CYS A 69 4.17 1.02 -8.06
CA CYS A 69 5.41 0.44 -7.55
C CYS A 69 5.96 1.29 -6.42
N THR A 70 6.12 0.71 -5.24
CA THR A 70 6.64 1.42 -4.06
C THR A 70 7.96 0.81 -3.62
N GLY A 71 9.04 1.57 -3.76
CA GLY A 71 10.34 1.20 -3.20
C GLY A 71 10.34 1.44 -1.69
N ILE A 72 10.64 0.41 -0.90
CA ILE A 72 10.53 0.48 0.55
C ILE A 72 11.92 0.53 1.18
N ARG A 73 12.12 1.42 2.14
CA ARG A 73 13.35 1.52 2.95
C ARG A 73 13.04 1.56 4.43
N LEU A 74 13.95 1.09 5.28
CA LEU A 74 13.79 1.27 6.74
C LEU A 74 13.81 2.75 7.14
N VAL A 75 13.05 3.09 8.18
CA VAL A 75 13.20 4.38 8.86
C VAL A 75 14.66 4.55 9.30
N GLY A 76 15.19 5.78 9.17
CA GLY A 76 16.59 6.10 9.52
C GLY A 76 17.63 5.74 8.45
N THR A 77 17.23 5.14 7.32
CA THR A 77 18.15 4.92 6.18
C THR A 77 18.50 6.22 5.45
N SER A 78 19.70 6.28 4.89
CA SER A 78 20.21 7.43 4.12
C SER A 78 19.35 7.78 2.89
N ASP A 79 19.42 9.05 2.46
CA ASP A 79 18.77 9.52 1.23
C ASP A 79 19.28 8.82 -0.03
N ARG A 80 20.56 8.42 -0.04
CA ARG A 80 21.12 7.59 -1.11
C ARG A 80 20.33 6.28 -1.28
N MET A 81 19.93 5.66 -0.18
CA MET A 81 19.08 4.47 -0.24
C MET A 81 17.66 4.80 -0.71
N ASN A 82 17.12 5.98 -0.39
CA ASN A 82 15.84 6.44 -0.93
C ASN A 82 15.87 6.53 -2.46
N LEU A 83 16.95 7.07 -3.03
CA LEU A 83 17.14 7.12 -4.49
C LEU A 83 17.23 5.72 -5.10
N VAL A 84 17.96 4.79 -4.47
CA VAL A 84 18.06 3.40 -4.95
C VAL A 84 16.70 2.73 -5.00
N VAL A 85 15.93 2.76 -3.90
CA VAL A 85 14.62 2.08 -3.87
C VAL A 85 13.59 2.75 -4.78
N ARG A 86 13.66 4.08 -4.94
CA ARG A 86 12.80 4.81 -5.89
C ARG A 86 13.11 4.42 -7.33
N LYS A 87 14.40 4.30 -7.70
CA LYS A 87 14.82 3.85 -9.04
C LYS A 87 14.37 2.41 -9.30
N ARG A 88 14.54 1.49 -8.34
CA ARG A 88 14.00 0.11 -8.45
C ARG A 88 12.50 0.06 -8.70
N ALA A 89 11.75 0.89 -7.98
CA ALA A 89 10.32 0.99 -8.16
C ALA A 89 9.96 1.53 -9.56
N LYS A 90 10.76 2.47 -10.09
CA LYS A 90 10.63 2.93 -11.46
C LYS A 90 10.84 1.79 -12.46
N GLU A 91 11.95 1.03 -12.35
CA GLU A 91 12.24 -0.11 -13.23
C GLU A 91 11.11 -1.15 -13.23
N ALA A 92 10.56 -1.47 -12.04
CA ALA A 92 9.42 -2.39 -11.93
C ALA A 92 8.17 -1.90 -12.68
N CYS A 93 7.89 -0.59 -12.61
CA CYS A 93 6.74 0.02 -13.25
C CYS A 93 6.94 0.20 -14.75
N ASP A 94 8.15 0.56 -15.19
CA ASP A 94 8.49 0.62 -16.61
C ASP A 94 8.32 -0.76 -17.24
N TYR A 95 8.82 -1.83 -16.59
CA TYR A 95 8.64 -3.19 -17.07
C TYR A 95 7.17 -3.63 -17.13
N ALA A 96 6.39 -3.30 -16.09
CA ALA A 96 4.95 -3.58 -16.12
C ALA A 96 4.23 -2.85 -17.28
N LYS A 97 4.66 -1.62 -17.61
CA LYS A 97 4.13 -0.83 -18.73
C LYS A 97 4.50 -1.43 -20.08
N GLU A 98 5.69 -1.98 -20.22
CA GLU A 98 6.11 -2.72 -21.42
C GLU A 98 5.23 -3.95 -21.66
N LEU A 99 4.94 -4.70 -20.58
CA LEU A 99 4.08 -5.89 -20.64
C LEU A 99 2.61 -5.55 -20.94
N ASN A 100 2.10 -4.45 -20.37
CA ASN A 100 0.75 -3.97 -20.65
C ASN A 100 0.72 -2.44 -20.77
N PRO A 101 0.79 -1.90 -22.02
CA PRO A 101 0.78 -0.47 -22.27
C PRO A 101 -0.50 0.25 -21.82
N LYS A 102 -1.59 -0.47 -21.51
CA LYS A 102 -2.83 0.14 -21.00
C LYS A 102 -2.75 0.52 -19.52
N LEU A 103 -1.82 -0.06 -18.76
CA LEU A 103 -1.67 0.24 -17.33
C LEU A 103 -1.25 1.70 -17.11
N SER A 104 -1.95 2.41 -16.22
CA SER A 104 -1.46 3.66 -15.65
C SER A 104 -0.46 3.34 -14.54
N THR A 105 0.82 3.59 -14.78
CA THR A 105 1.90 3.27 -13.85
C THR A 105 2.29 4.47 -12.99
N TRP A 106 2.52 4.25 -11.70
CA TRP A 106 3.04 5.27 -10.78
C TRP A 106 4.09 4.66 -9.86
N TYR A 107 5.20 5.35 -9.64
CA TYR A 107 6.24 4.88 -8.73
C TYR A 107 6.52 5.89 -7.61
N GLN A 108 6.79 5.36 -6.43
CA GLN A 108 7.10 6.15 -5.25
C GLN A 108 8.10 5.42 -4.35
N SER A 109 8.56 6.09 -3.30
CA SER A 109 9.28 5.45 -2.21
C SER A 109 8.61 5.75 -0.87
N LYS A 110 8.69 4.79 0.05
CA LYS A 110 8.14 4.93 1.42
C LYS A 110 9.10 4.34 2.44
N THR A 111 8.97 4.82 3.67
CA THR A 111 9.68 4.25 4.82
C THR A 111 8.84 3.15 5.49
N THR A 112 9.49 2.23 6.19
CA THR A 112 8.85 1.19 7.00
C THR A 112 9.64 0.93 8.28
N LYS A 113 8.97 0.41 9.31
CA LYS A 113 9.62 -0.16 10.50
C LYS A 113 9.88 -1.67 10.35
N ALA A 114 9.20 -2.33 9.42
CA ALA A 114 9.32 -3.77 9.20
C ALA A 114 10.54 -4.09 8.32
N ARG A 115 11.54 -4.78 8.89
CA ARG A 115 12.81 -5.10 8.21
C ARG A 115 12.62 -6.00 6.99
N SER A 116 11.60 -6.86 6.98
CA SER A 116 11.29 -7.76 5.87
C SER A 116 10.94 -7.06 4.55
N TYR A 117 10.59 -5.77 4.58
CA TYR A 117 10.31 -4.98 3.39
C TYR A 117 11.49 -4.12 2.92
N ASN A 118 12.58 -4.07 3.69
CA ASN A 118 13.68 -3.16 3.43
C ASN A 118 14.36 -3.46 2.09
N GLY A 119 14.45 -2.45 1.22
CA GLY A 119 15.08 -2.57 -0.10
C GLY A 119 14.22 -3.25 -1.16
N ARG A 120 13.01 -3.72 -0.81
CA ARG A 120 12.08 -4.41 -1.71
C ARG A 120 11.13 -3.42 -2.40
N VAL A 121 10.44 -3.92 -3.42
CA VAL A 121 9.40 -3.19 -4.12
C VAL A 121 8.05 -3.84 -3.84
N LEU A 122 7.11 -3.04 -3.32
CA LEU A 122 5.70 -3.41 -3.19
C LEU A 122 4.95 -2.97 -4.45
N LEU A 123 4.31 -3.92 -5.10
CA LEU A 123 3.39 -3.73 -6.22
C LEU A 123 1.97 -3.64 -5.69
N VAL A 124 1.22 -2.65 -6.16
CA VAL A 124 -0.22 -2.51 -5.89
C VAL A 124 -0.94 -2.29 -7.21
N LEU A 125 -1.82 -3.22 -7.56
CA LEU A 125 -2.68 -3.13 -8.72
C LEU A 125 -4.05 -2.70 -8.27
N LYS A 126 -4.73 -1.93 -9.11
CA LYS A 126 -6.12 -1.53 -8.87
C LYS A 126 -6.96 -1.96 -10.06
N THR A 127 -7.85 -2.91 -9.81
CA THR A 127 -8.83 -3.42 -10.76
C THR A 127 -10.18 -2.79 -10.42
N PRO A 128 -10.95 -2.27 -11.39
CA PRO A 128 -12.28 -1.74 -11.11
C PRO A 128 -13.14 -2.75 -10.34
N ALA A 129 -13.87 -2.29 -9.32
CA ALA A 129 -14.94 -3.10 -8.75
C ALA A 129 -16.08 -3.18 -9.79
N ASN A 130 -16.54 -4.40 -10.08
CA ASN A 130 -17.64 -4.65 -11.01
C ASN A 130 -18.95 -4.08 -10.49
#